data_AF-A0A9P0D757-F1
#
_entry.id   AF-A0A9P0D757-F1
#
_cell.length_a   1.000
_cell.length_b   1.000
_cell.length_c   1.000
_cell.angle_alpha   90.00
_cell.angle_beta   90.00
_cell.angle_gamma   90.00
#
_symmetry.space_group_name_H-M   'P 1'
#
loop_
_entity.id
_entity.type
_entity.pdbx_description
1 polymer ?
#
loop_
_entity_poly.entity_id
_entity_poly.type
_entity_poly.pdbx_seq_one_letter_code
_entity_poly.pdbx_strand_id
1 'polypeptide(L)'
;MIFQIFPISLIFLIFPFIISAQSQWNTRDFMKREHSLIKPYYGSGIDIPFWQFTGTTIVTPNYIRLTDDSQSRSGAIWNTVPVNSRNWDIQVHFKVHGKGKDLYGDGFVIWYAKDHLIDGPVFGSKDYFLGLAVILDTYSNHNGPHNHQHPYISAMINNGSLSYDHDRDGTHTQLAGCEAKFRNYDHDTHISVRYEKDVLTVSTDVENKAAWKECFQVKGVKLPTGYYIGASATTGDLSDSHDIMSVRFFELDLDNDEDAAEDRSKIIPSASYFEAPREHIDDPKPGMSEQKIKILSVDNIRPLPKVAPRKTNEKFRLDKSRMYTSIPEKERIGNNEKTKNYATHQGTHDQQQVILCRTSKASSPRSSGKR
;
A
#
# COMPACT_ATOMS: atom_id res chain seq x y z
N MET A 1 72.96 -49.02 23.28
CA MET A 1 71.60 -49.04 23.87
C MET A 1 71.53 -47.84 24.80
N ILE A 2 70.76 -46.77 24.62
CA ILE A 2 69.47 -46.54 23.95
C ILE A 2 69.48 -45.05 23.52
N PHE A 3 69.19 -44.76 22.24
CA PHE A 3 68.88 -43.40 21.78
C PHE A 3 67.36 -43.26 21.77
N GLN A 4 66.80 -42.36 22.59
CA GLN A 4 65.39 -42.00 22.53
C GLN A 4 65.14 -41.08 21.33
N ILE A 5 64.34 -41.57 20.38
CA ILE A 5 63.84 -40.81 19.24
C ILE A 5 62.51 -40.20 19.68
N PHE A 6 62.46 -38.87 19.81
CA PHE A 6 61.19 -38.14 19.93
C PHE A 6 60.53 -38.04 18.53
N PRO A 7 59.24 -38.33 18.38
CA PRO A 7 58.57 -38.19 17.10
C PRO A 7 58.23 -36.71 16.85
N ILE A 8 58.93 -36.10 15.88
CA ILE A 8 58.51 -34.85 15.25
C ILE A 8 57.35 -35.19 14.31
N SER A 9 56.16 -35.39 14.86
CA SER A 9 54.97 -35.65 14.04
C SER A 9 53.71 -35.19 14.77
N LEU A 10 53.61 -33.88 15.04
CA LEU A 10 52.34 -33.27 15.42
C LEU A 10 52.32 -31.74 15.21
N ILE A 11 52.86 -31.23 14.11
CA ILE A 11 52.73 -29.81 13.73
C ILE A 11 52.35 -29.73 12.25
N PHE A 12 51.18 -30.25 11.88
CA PHE A 12 50.58 -30.02 10.55
C PHE A 12 49.05 -30.16 10.55
N LEU A 13 48.36 -29.83 11.66
CA LEU A 13 46.90 -29.91 11.75
C LEU A 13 46.26 -28.68 12.40
N ILE A 14 46.73 -27.49 12.03
CA ILE A 14 45.94 -26.25 12.22
C ILE A 14 46.18 -25.34 11.02
N PHE A 15 45.78 -25.78 9.83
CA PHE A 15 45.49 -24.83 8.76
C PHE A 15 44.13 -24.23 9.15
N PRO A 16 44.02 -22.96 9.56
CA PRO A 16 42.71 -22.37 9.75
C PRO A 16 42.05 -22.41 8.38
N PHE A 17 40.96 -23.17 8.30
CA PHE A 17 40.02 -23.10 7.19
C PHE A 17 39.38 -21.71 7.30
N ILE A 18 40.12 -20.69 6.84
CA ILE A 18 39.59 -19.36 6.60
C ILE A 18 38.67 -19.57 5.40
N ILE A 19 37.42 -19.92 5.70
CA ILE A 19 36.33 -19.72 4.76
C ILE A 19 36.30 -18.20 4.58
N SER A 20 36.99 -17.72 3.55
CA SER A 20 36.71 -16.43 2.99
C SER A 20 35.28 -16.51 2.48
N ALA A 21 34.32 -16.17 3.34
CA ALA A 21 33.03 -15.68 2.89
C ALA A 21 33.35 -14.42 2.10
N GLN A 22 33.60 -14.58 0.80
CA GLN A 22 33.60 -13.46 -0.12
C GLN A 22 32.14 -13.00 -0.17
N SER A 23 31.75 -12.10 0.73
CA SER A 23 30.68 -11.18 0.43
C SER A 23 31.19 -10.30 -0.70
N GLN A 24 31.03 -10.80 -1.92
CA GLN A 24 31.34 -10.02 -3.10
C GLN A 24 30.30 -8.91 -3.16
N TRP A 25 30.72 -7.71 -2.78
CA TRP A 25 29.95 -6.50 -3.06
C TRP A 25 29.73 -6.47 -4.57
N ASN A 26 28.49 -6.70 -5.02
CA ASN A 26 28.16 -6.55 -6.42
C ASN A 26 28.20 -5.05 -6.75
N THR A 27 29.33 -4.57 -7.25
CA THR A 27 29.53 -3.17 -7.65
C THR A 27 28.79 -2.81 -8.95
N ARG A 28 28.02 -3.76 -9.51
CA ARG A 28 27.27 -3.61 -10.76
C ARG A 28 25.81 -3.26 -10.53
N ASP A 29 25.28 -3.50 -9.34
CA ASP A 29 23.92 -3.07 -8.98
C ASP A 29 23.92 -1.54 -8.93
N PHE A 30 23.09 -0.91 -9.75
CA PHE A 30 23.07 0.54 -9.88
C PHE A 30 21.68 1.11 -9.62
N MET A 31 21.67 2.19 -8.85
CA MET A 31 20.43 2.86 -8.48
C MET A 31 19.87 3.63 -9.68
N LYS A 32 18.60 3.39 -10.02
CA LYS A 32 17.87 4.16 -11.04
C LYS A 32 17.23 5.38 -10.41
N ARG A 33 17.61 6.57 -10.86
CA ARG A 33 17.11 7.82 -10.26
C ARG A 33 15.64 8.04 -10.58
N GLU A 34 15.20 7.69 -11.78
CA GLU A 34 13.83 7.84 -12.26
C GLU A 34 12.82 6.97 -11.51
N HIS A 35 13.28 5.87 -10.88
CA HIS A 35 12.48 4.97 -10.04
C HIS A 35 12.81 5.13 -8.54
N SER A 36 13.58 6.15 -8.16
CA SER A 36 13.95 6.39 -6.76
C SER A 36 13.35 7.70 -6.24
N LEU A 37 13.00 7.68 -4.97
CA LEU A 37 12.45 8.79 -4.21
C LEU A 37 13.34 9.03 -2.99
N ILE A 38 14.16 10.08 -3.04
CA ILE A 38 15.15 10.38 -1.99
C ILE A 38 15.12 11.87 -1.73
N LYS A 39 15.18 12.26 -0.44
CA LYS A 39 15.26 13.64 0.01
C LYS A 39 16.41 14.42 -0.68
N PRO A 40 16.25 15.73 -0.93
CA PRO A 40 14.99 16.49 -0.84
C PRO A 40 14.04 16.07 -1.97
N TYR A 41 12.78 15.74 -1.65
CA TYR A 41 11.84 15.18 -2.64
C TYR A 41 11.44 16.19 -3.73
N TYR A 42 11.52 17.47 -3.42
CA TYR A 42 11.16 18.55 -4.34
C TYR A 42 12.23 18.72 -5.42
N GLY A 43 11.78 18.85 -6.67
CA GLY A 43 12.60 19.41 -7.73
C GLY A 43 12.59 20.95 -7.69
N SER A 44 12.63 21.56 -8.87
CA SER A 44 12.46 23.01 -9.06
C SER A 44 10.98 23.42 -8.90
N GLY A 45 10.39 23.27 -7.72
CA GLY A 45 8.97 23.60 -7.48
C GLY A 45 8.29 22.72 -6.44
N ILE A 46 6.96 22.59 -6.52
CA ILE A 46 6.14 21.75 -5.64
C ILE A 46 6.15 20.28 -6.10
N ASP A 47 6.50 20.03 -7.36
CA ASP A 47 6.45 18.70 -7.97
C ASP A 47 7.64 17.82 -7.54
N ILE A 48 7.35 16.53 -7.34
CA ILE A 48 8.36 15.49 -7.14
C ILE A 48 8.68 14.89 -8.51
N PRO A 49 9.93 14.97 -9.01
CA PRO A 49 10.28 14.41 -10.31
C PRO A 49 9.94 12.92 -10.37
N PHE A 50 9.22 12.50 -11.41
CA PHE A 50 8.82 11.10 -11.68
C PHE A 50 7.83 10.47 -10.69
N TRP A 51 7.32 11.21 -9.70
CA TRP A 51 6.39 10.67 -8.72
C TRP A 51 5.15 11.56 -8.61
N GLN A 52 3.99 10.93 -8.52
CA GLN A 52 2.71 11.58 -8.30
C GLN A 52 2.06 11.01 -7.05
N PHE A 53 1.36 11.85 -6.30
CA PHE A 53 0.66 11.46 -5.08
C PHE A 53 -0.81 11.85 -5.14
N THR A 54 -1.64 11.10 -4.42
CA THR A 54 -3.09 11.27 -4.36
C THR A 54 -3.59 11.09 -2.92
N GLY A 55 -4.87 11.41 -2.71
CA GLY A 55 -5.56 11.25 -1.44
C GLY A 55 -5.01 12.17 -0.36
N THR A 56 -4.79 11.61 0.82
CA THR A 56 -4.35 12.34 2.02
C THR A 56 -2.83 12.51 2.10
N THR A 57 -2.11 12.16 1.03
CA THR A 57 -0.66 12.16 1.03
C THR A 57 -0.10 13.58 1.18
N ILE A 58 0.80 13.77 2.16
CA ILE A 58 1.49 15.04 2.40
C ILE A 58 2.99 14.83 2.22
N VAL A 59 3.61 15.73 1.46
CA VAL A 59 5.05 15.75 1.23
C VAL A 59 5.68 16.79 2.15
N THR A 60 6.69 16.39 2.92
CA THR A 60 7.51 17.30 3.75
C THR A 60 8.98 17.18 3.34
N PRO A 61 9.89 18.06 3.78
CA PRO A 61 11.33 17.91 3.50
C PRO A 61 11.97 16.62 4.06
N ASN A 62 11.35 15.97 5.04
CA ASN A 62 11.94 14.86 5.79
C ASN A 62 11.28 13.51 5.51
N TYR A 63 10.00 13.50 5.17
CA TYR A 63 9.20 12.31 4.91
C TYR A 63 8.00 12.64 4.02
N ILE A 64 7.45 11.60 3.41
CA ILE A 64 6.16 11.64 2.72
C ILE A 64 5.17 10.82 3.54
N ARG A 65 4.13 11.47 4.04
CA ARG A 65 3.10 10.83 4.84
C ARG A 65 1.94 10.41 3.96
N LEU A 66 1.64 9.12 3.86
CA LEU A 66 0.50 8.61 3.09
C LEU A 66 -0.82 8.85 3.84
N THR A 67 -0.85 8.51 5.13
CA THR A 67 -1.96 8.81 6.05
C THR A 67 -1.43 9.36 7.36
N ASP A 68 -2.20 10.22 8.03
CA ASP A 68 -1.97 10.62 9.41
C ASP A 68 -2.68 9.68 10.39
N ASP A 69 -2.32 9.79 11.67
CA ASP A 69 -2.97 9.07 12.78
C ASP A 69 -4.37 9.67 13.05
N SER A 70 -5.26 9.44 12.08
CA SER A 70 -6.67 9.82 12.05
C SER A 70 -7.44 8.79 11.24
N GLN A 71 -8.72 8.60 11.57
CA GLN A 71 -9.59 7.62 10.92
C GLN A 71 -9.94 8.00 9.48
N SER A 72 -10.31 6.99 8.69
CA SER A 72 -10.84 7.15 7.32
C SER A 72 -9.94 7.95 6.38
N ARG A 73 -8.64 7.64 6.40
CA ARG A 73 -7.65 8.23 5.50
C ARG A 73 -7.28 7.25 4.40
N SER A 74 -6.91 7.79 3.25
CA SER A 74 -6.44 7.03 2.10
C SER A 74 -5.47 7.90 1.33
N GLY A 75 -4.25 7.44 1.14
CA GLY A 75 -3.23 8.16 0.40
C GLY A 75 -2.31 7.21 -0.36
N ALA A 76 -1.82 7.65 -1.50
CA ALA A 76 -0.88 6.89 -2.30
C ALA A 76 0.15 7.78 -2.98
N ILE A 77 1.30 7.19 -3.29
CA ILE A 77 2.36 7.76 -4.11
C ILE A 77 2.80 6.73 -5.16
N TRP A 78 2.95 7.15 -6.40
CA TRP A 78 3.22 6.29 -7.54
C TRP A 78 4.30 6.90 -8.42
N ASN A 79 5.22 6.05 -8.87
CA ASN A 79 6.17 6.42 -9.90
C ASN A 79 5.44 6.48 -11.26
N THR A 80 5.76 7.49 -12.08
CA THR A 80 5.13 7.69 -13.38
C THR A 80 5.92 7.08 -14.54
N VAL A 81 7.08 6.48 -14.24
CA VAL A 81 7.95 5.84 -15.24
C VAL A 81 7.79 4.32 -15.12
N PRO A 82 7.48 3.61 -16.21
CA PRO A 82 7.38 2.16 -16.16
C PRO A 82 8.76 1.51 -15.99
N VAL A 83 8.85 0.51 -15.12
CA VAL A 83 10.07 -0.25 -14.84
C VAL A 83 10.30 -1.29 -15.93
N ASN A 84 11.32 -1.09 -16.74
CA ASN A 84 11.69 -2.04 -17.80
C ASN A 84 12.75 -3.06 -17.38
N SER A 85 13.35 -2.87 -16.20
CA SER A 85 14.35 -3.78 -15.64
C SER A 85 13.72 -5.12 -15.28
N ARG A 86 14.34 -6.24 -15.69
CA ARG A 86 13.85 -7.59 -15.40
C ARG A 86 14.18 -8.04 -13.98
N ASN A 87 15.39 -7.73 -13.53
CA ASN A 87 15.89 -8.04 -12.20
C ASN A 87 16.07 -6.72 -11.43
N TRP A 88 15.47 -6.63 -10.25
CA TRP A 88 15.44 -5.38 -9.49
C TRP A 88 15.32 -5.62 -7.98
N ASP A 89 15.72 -4.60 -7.22
CA ASP A 89 15.51 -4.51 -5.78
C ASP A 89 14.92 -3.14 -5.43
N ILE A 90 13.75 -3.16 -4.81
CA ILE A 90 13.10 -1.96 -4.26
C ILE A 90 13.35 -1.95 -2.76
N GLN A 91 14.16 -0.99 -2.31
CA GLN A 91 14.44 -0.77 -0.90
C GLN A 91 13.66 0.44 -0.39
N VAL A 92 12.75 0.23 0.54
CA VAL A 92 11.91 1.27 1.13
C VAL A 92 12.35 1.51 2.58
N HIS A 93 12.68 2.76 2.89
CA HIS A 93 12.78 3.25 4.25
C HIS A 93 11.42 3.83 4.61
N PHE A 94 10.75 3.21 5.59
CA PHE A 94 9.41 3.56 6.03
C PHE A 94 9.39 3.72 7.56
N LYS A 95 8.28 4.22 8.10
CA LYS A 95 8.02 4.35 9.53
C LYS A 95 6.52 4.31 9.75
N VAL A 96 6.08 3.40 10.60
CA VAL A 96 4.68 3.31 11.03
C VAL A 96 4.60 3.67 12.50
N HIS A 97 3.79 4.66 12.84
CA HIS A 97 3.68 5.15 14.21
C HIS A 97 2.32 5.77 14.51
N GLY A 98 1.93 5.74 15.78
CA GLY A 98 0.65 6.26 16.23
C GLY A 98 0.50 6.20 17.74
N LYS A 99 -0.53 6.88 18.25
CA LYS A 99 -0.79 7.01 19.69
C LYS A 99 -1.45 5.77 20.30
N GLY A 100 -2.14 4.97 19.48
CA GLY A 100 -2.79 3.74 19.89
C GLY A 100 -1.77 2.73 20.44
N LYS A 101 -2.03 2.17 21.63
CA LYS A 101 -1.20 1.11 22.21
C LYS A 101 -1.55 -0.27 21.62
N ASP A 102 -2.82 -0.64 21.74
CA ASP A 102 -3.33 -1.96 21.36
C ASP A 102 -4.29 -1.91 20.17
N LEU A 103 -4.83 -0.72 19.86
CA LEU A 103 -5.75 -0.47 18.76
C LEU A 103 -5.10 0.52 17.79
N TYR A 104 -4.75 0.04 16.61
CA TYR A 104 -4.07 0.76 15.54
C TYR A 104 -4.29 0.02 14.22
N GLY A 105 -4.14 0.68 13.09
CA GLY A 105 -4.45 0.10 11.77
C GLY A 105 -4.43 1.10 10.62
N ASP A 106 -4.56 0.67 9.37
CA ASP A 106 -4.63 -0.76 8.98
C ASP A 106 -3.27 -1.23 8.43
N GLY A 107 -2.50 -0.34 7.82
CA GLY A 107 -1.19 -0.66 7.25
C GLY A 107 -0.94 0.07 5.94
N PHE A 108 0.06 -0.40 5.21
CA PHE A 108 0.39 0.13 3.89
C PHE A 108 0.88 -0.98 2.95
N VAL A 109 0.86 -0.69 1.65
CA VAL A 109 1.25 -1.62 0.60
C VAL A 109 2.32 -1.01 -0.27
N ILE A 110 3.32 -1.80 -0.63
CA ILE A 110 4.30 -1.50 -1.68
C ILE A 110 3.86 -2.25 -2.94
N TRP A 111 3.77 -1.52 -4.04
CA TRP A 111 3.21 -2.01 -5.30
C TRP A 111 4.27 -2.16 -6.37
N TYR A 112 4.09 -3.19 -7.20
CA TYR A 112 4.58 -3.28 -8.56
C TYR A 112 3.41 -3.68 -9.47
N ALA A 113 2.73 -2.71 -10.07
CA ALA A 113 1.41 -2.91 -10.68
C ALA A 113 1.25 -2.19 -12.03
N LYS A 114 0.37 -2.73 -12.89
CA LYS A 114 0.10 -2.18 -14.21
C LYS A 114 -0.58 -0.81 -14.16
N ASP A 115 -1.64 -0.73 -13.36
CA ASP A 115 -2.40 0.49 -13.18
C ASP A 115 -1.80 1.25 -11.98
N HIS A 116 -1.71 2.57 -12.09
CA HIS A 116 -1.21 3.46 -11.04
C HIS A 116 -2.17 4.65 -10.89
N LEU A 117 -2.15 5.31 -9.72
CA LEU A 117 -3.01 6.47 -9.41
C LEU A 117 -4.51 6.20 -9.54
N ILE A 118 -4.93 4.95 -9.31
CA ILE A 118 -6.33 4.59 -9.19
C ILE A 118 -6.61 4.25 -7.73
N ASP A 119 -7.49 5.05 -7.13
CA ASP A 119 -7.94 4.84 -5.76
C ASP A 119 -8.83 3.59 -5.68
N GLY A 120 -8.83 2.93 -4.51
CA GLY A 120 -9.68 1.77 -4.27
C GLY A 120 -9.57 1.25 -2.84
N PRO A 121 -10.23 0.10 -2.57
CA PRO A 121 -10.37 -0.41 -1.21
C PRO A 121 -9.11 -1.12 -0.68
N VAL A 122 -8.14 -1.47 -1.53
CA VAL A 122 -6.95 -2.23 -1.13
C VAL A 122 -5.88 -1.26 -0.67
N PHE A 123 -5.89 -0.93 0.62
CA PHE A 123 -4.99 0.06 1.23
C PHE A 123 -4.88 1.37 0.43
N GLY A 124 -6.01 1.82 -0.11
CA GLY A 124 -6.11 3.07 -0.85
C GLY A 124 -5.85 2.95 -2.35
N SER A 125 -5.60 1.74 -2.85
CA SER A 125 -5.47 1.47 -4.28
C SER A 125 -6.51 0.47 -4.81
N LYS A 126 -6.56 0.37 -6.14
CA LYS A 126 -7.52 -0.43 -6.89
C LYS A 126 -7.43 -1.93 -6.56
N ASP A 127 -8.60 -2.54 -6.34
CA ASP A 127 -8.76 -4.00 -6.28
C ASP A 127 -8.71 -4.64 -7.67
N TYR A 128 -8.55 -5.96 -7.75
CA TYR A 128 -8.34 -6.68 -9.02
C TYR A 128 -7.14 -6.12 -9.80
N PHE A 129 -6.06 -5.83 -9.08
CA PHE A 129 -4.82 -5.33 -9.66
C PHE A 129 -4.11 -6.39 -10.50
N LEU A 130 -3.24 -5.92 -11.40
CA LEU A 130 -2.33 -6.73 -12.20
C LEU A 130 -0.92 -6.47 -11.70
N GLY A 131 -0.30 -7.43 -11.01
CA GLY A 131 1.08 -7.30 -10.54
C GLY A 131 1.32 -7.93 -9.17
N LEU A 132 2.18 -7.28 -8.38
CA LEU A 132 2.59 -7.64 -7.03
C LEU A 132 2.14 -6.56 -6.04
N ALA A 133 1.58 -7.01 -4.92
CA ALA A 133 1.38 -6.23 -3.71
C ALA A 133 2.21 -6.86 -2.57
N VAL A 134 3.05 -6.06 -1.91
CA VAL A 134 3.70 -6.43 -0.64
C VAL A 134 3.02 -5.62 0.45
N ILE A 135 2.22 -6.29 1.27
CA ILE A 135 1.35 -5.69 2.28
C ILE A 135 2.06 -5.74 3.62
N LEU A 136 2.10 -4.60 4.30
CA LEU A 136 2.59 -4.45 5.67
C LEU A 136 1.39 -4.10 6.55
N ASP A 137 0.75 -5.14 7.06
CA ASP A 137 -0.48 -5.08 7.81
C ASP A 137 -0.19 -4.92 9.31
N THR A 138 -0.78 -3.91 9.95
CA THR A 138 -0.61 -3.68 11.38
C THR A 138 -1.77 -4.18 12.23
N TYR A 139 -2.94 -4.46 11.65
CA TYR A 139 -4.12 -4.83 12.41
C TYR A 139 -4.58 -6.23 12.07
N SER A 140 -4.98 -7.01 13.07
CA SER A 140 -5.55 -8.33 12.83
C SER A 140 -7.06 -8.19 12.69
N ASN A 141 -7.59 -8.38 11.48
CA ASN A 141 -9.03 -8.38 11.26
C ASN A 141 -9.65 -9.74 11.64
N HIS A 142 -8.84 -10.76 11.91
CA HIS A 142 -9.28 -12.12 12.22
C HIS A 142 -9.35 -12.44 13.73
N ASN A 143 -10.53 -12.85 14.23
CA ASN A 143 -10.72 -13.30 15.61
C ASN A 143 -10.76 -14.84 15.74
N GLY A 144 -9.72 -15.54 15.24
CA GLY A 144 -9.71 -17.01 15.18
C GLY A 144 -8.40 -17.70 15.60
N PRO A 145 -8.39 -19.05 15.75
CA PRO A 145 -7.24 -19.87 16.16
C PRO A 145 -6.08 -19.93 15.16
N HIS A 146 -6.13 -19.13 14.09
CA HIS A 146 -5.09 -18.96 13.07
C HIS A 146 -4.57 -17.52 13.01
N ASN A 147 -4.73 -16.77 14.11
CA ASN A 147 -4.21 -15.43 14.26
C ASN A 147 -2.67 -15.45 14.26
N HIS A 148 -2.08 -14.79 13.27
CA HIS A 148 -0.65 -14.49 13.28
C HIS A 148 -0.40 -13.30 14.18
N GLN A 149 0.80 -13.17 14.74
CA GLN A 149 1.10 -11.92 15.47
C GLN A 149 1.25 -10.79 14.46
N HIS A 150 0.35 -9.81 14.53
CA HIS A 150 0.52 -8.55 13.82
C HIS A 150 1.53 -7.67 14.56
N PRO A 151 2.30 -6.82 13.85
CA PRO A 151 2.24 -6.60 12.40
C PRO A 151 2.78 -7.76 11.55
N TYR A 152 2.15 -7.98 10.40
CA TYR A 152 2.41 -9.09 9.47
C TYR A 152 2.74 -8.55 8.08
N ILE A 153 3.78 -9.11 7.45
CA ILE A 153 4.16 -8.77 6.08
C ILE A 153 3.77 -9.93 5.19
N SER A 154 2.98 -9.66 4.14
CA SER A 154 2.55 -10.66 3.16
C SER A 154 2.77 -10.18 1.73
N ALA A 155 2.79 -11.10 0.78
CA ALA A 155 2.78 -10.79 -0.64
C ALA A 155 1.57 -11.40 -1.34
N MET A 156 1.03 -10.71 -2.33
CA MET A 156 -0.02 -11.18 -3.22
C MET A 156 0.36 -10.91 -4.67
N ILE A 157 0.27 -11.94 -5.52
CA ILE A 157 0.39 -11.82 -6.97
C ILE A 157 -1.01 -11.92 -7.56
N ASN A 158 -1.37 -10.95 -8.41
CA ASN A 158 -2.69 -10.91 -9.00
C ASN A 158 -2.62 -10.65 -10.50
N ASN A 159 -3.47 -11.37 -11.25
CA ASN A 159 -3.64 -11.24 -12.69
C ASN A 159 -4.91 -10.46 -13.07
N GLY A 160 -5.53 -9.78 -12.10
CA GLY A 160 -6.78 -9.04 -12.26
C GLY A 160 -8.06 -9.85 -12.03
N SER A 161 -7.95 -11.11 -11.58
CA SER A 161 -9.13 -11.96 -11.30
C SER A 161 -9.45 -12.12 -9.81
N LEU A 162 -8.49 -11.82 -8.93
CA LEU A 162 -8.64 -12.02 -7.49
C LEU A 162 -8.96 -10.68 -6.80
N SER A 163 -9.85 -10.73 -5.82
CA SER A 163 -10.12 -9.62 -4.91
C SER A 163 -9.31 -9.80 -3.63
N TYR A 164 -8.76 -8.71 -3.11
CA TYR A 164 -8.15 -8.70 -1.78
C TYR A 164 -9.23 -8.58 -0.70
N ASP A 165 -9.28 -9.56 0.20
CA ASP A 165 -10.24 -9.60 1.31
C ASP A 165 -9.62 -8.96 2.56
N HIS A 166 -9.95 -7.68 2.78
CA HIS A 166 -9.49 -6.91 3.92
C HIS A 166 -10.01 -7.46 5.25
N ASP A 167 -11.19 -8.08 5.26
CA ASP A 167 -11.79 -8.63 6.48
C ASP A 167 -11.08 -9.92 6.95
N ARG A 168 -10.19 -10.46 6.11
CA ARG A 168 -9.46 -11.72 6.34
C ARG A 168 -7.96 -11.60 6.09
N ASP A 169 -7.43 -10.38 6.16
CA ASP A 169 -6.00 -10.05 6.00
C ASP A 169 -5.41 -10.59 4.67
N GLY A 170 -6.25 -10.84 3.65
CA GLY A 170 -5.86 -11.42 2.35
C GLY A 170 -5.36 -12.87 2.38
N THR A 171 -5.60 -13.61 3.47
CA THR A 171 -5.04 -14.96 3.71
C THR A 171 -5.35 -16.00 2.63
N HIS A 172 -6.48 -15.89 1.93
CA HIS A 172 -6.88 -16.78 0.82
C HIS A 172 -6.10 -16.53 -0.47
N THR A 173 -5.49 -15.36 -0.61
CA THR A 173 -4.71 -14.91 -1.78
C THR A 173 -3.23 -14.70 -1.47
N GLN A 174 -2.81 -15.02 -0.26
CA GLN A 174 -1.44 -14.86 0.20
C GLN A 174 -0.51 -15.82 -0.55
N LEU A 175 0.58 -15.25 -1.06
CA LEU A 175 1.67 -15.99 -1.66
C LEU A 175 2.59 -16.57 -0.58
N ALA A 176 3.05 -15.72 0.33
CA ALA A 176 3.86 -16.02 1.50
C ALA A 176 3.85 -14.79 2.43
N GLY A 177 4.29 -14.98 3.68
CA GLY A 177 4.40 -13.89 4.65
C GLY A 177 5.23 -14.23 5.87
N CYS A 178 5.52 -13.23 6.70
CA CYS A 178 6.18 -13.39 7.98
C CYS A 178 5.71 -12.35 9.01
N GLU A 179 5.86 -12.68 10.30
CA GLU A 179 5.66 -11.73 11.38
C GLU A 179 6.86 -10.77 11.48
N ALA A 180 6.60 -9.46 11.51
CA ALA A 180 7.64 -8.45 11.65
C ALA A 180 7.11 -7.26 12.45
N LYS A 181 7.61 -7.09 13.67
CA LYS A 181 7.27 -5.92 14.48
C LYS A 181 8.01 -4.72 13.91
N PHE A 182 7.31 -3.77 13.28
CA PHE A 182 7.92 -2.58 12.67
C PHE A 182 7.29 -1.25 13.14
N ARG A 183 6.30 -1.31 14.04
CA ARG A 183 5.53 -0.15 14.50
C ARG A 183 6.19 0.52 15.71
N ASN A 184 6.16 1.85 15.74
CA ASN A 184 6.59 2.69 16.87
C ASN A 184 8.05 2.53 17.29
N TYR A 185 8.94 2.18 16.36
CA TYR A 185 10.38 2.27 16.60
C TYR A 185 10.89 3.71 16.51
N ASP A 186 11.88 4.02 17.34
CA ASP A 186 12.60 5.30 17.39
C ASP A 186 13.76 5.38 16.38
N HIS A 187 14.11 4.25 15.77
CA HIS A 187 15.13 4.08 14.75
C HIS A 187 14.53 3.83 13.36
N ASP A 188 15.40 3.70 12.37
CA ASP A 188 15.04 3.52 10.97
C ASP A 188 14.57 2.08 10.71
N THR A 189 13.47 1.92 9.98
CA THR A 189 12.93 0.63 9.55
C THR A 189 12.97 0.50 8.03
N HIS A 190 13.52 -0.61 7.55
CA HIS A 190 13.70 -0.84 6.11
C HIS A 190 13.08 -2.16 5.66
N ILE A 191 12.61 -2.19 4.42
CA ILE A 191 12.20 -3.39 3.69
C ILE A 191 12.85 -3.40 2.32
N SER A 192 13.32 -4.57 1.88
CA SER A 192 13.80 -4.84 0.53
C SER A 192 12.84 -5.84 -0.13
N VAL A 193 12.38 -5.48 -1.32
CA VAL A 193 11.60 -6.34 -2.20
C VAL A 193 12.46 -6.61 -3.42
N ARG A 194 13.09 -7.78 -3.44
CA ARG A 194 14.03 -8.20 -4.48
C ARG A 194 13.37 -9.20 -5.39
N TYR A 195 13.38 -8.92 -6.69
CA TYR A 195 12.92 -9.82 -7.74
C TYR A 195 14.05 -10.10 -8.72
N GLU A 196 14.55 -11.33 -8.73
CA GLU A 196 15.61 -11.76 -9.64
C GLU A 196 15.42 -13.21 -10.04
N LYS A 197 15.71 -13.56 -11.30
CA LYS A 197 15.65 -14.96 -11.79
C LYS A 197 14.34 -15.70 -11.41
N ASP A 198 13.21 -15.01 -11.52
CA ASP A 198 11.87 -15.51 -11.16
C ASP A 198 11.69 -15.88 -9.67
N VAL A 199 12.51 -15.28 -8.81
CA VAL A 199 12.46 -15.44 -7.36
C VAL A 199 12.13 -14.10 -6.73
N LEU A 200 11.04 -14.06 -5.95
CA LEU A 200 10.69 -12.94 -5.09
C LEU A 200 11.26 -13.20 -3.69
N THR A 201 12.10 -12.30 -3.20
CA THR A 201 12.61 -12.33 -1.82
C THR A 201 12.23 -11.03 -1.13
N VAL A 202 11.57 -11.13 0.01
CA VAL A 202 11.28 -9.98 0.88
C VAL A 202 12.15 -10.08 2.11
N SER A 203 12.85 -9.00 2.45
CA SER A 203 13.74 -8.91 3.60
C SER A 203 13.51 -7.61 4.36
N THR A 204 13.81 -7.61 5.66
CA THR A 204 13.60 -6.46 6.53
C THR A 204 14.84 -6.14 7.35
N ASP A 205 15.05 -4.87 7.67
CA ASP A 205 15.93 -4.42 8.74
C ASP A 205 15.10 -3.53 9.67
N VAL A 206 14.40 -4.19 10.60
CA VAL A 206 13.54 -3.55 11.62
C VAL A 206 14.22 -3.50 12.99
N GLU A 207 15.34 -4.20 13.16
CA GLU A 207 16.11 -4.23 14.42
C GLU A 207 17.29 -3.24 14.39
N ASN A 208 17.40 -2.43 13.33
CA ASN A 208 18.47 -1.46 13.07
C ASN A 208 19.87 -2.08 13.18
N LYS A 209 20.02 -3.27 12.60
CA LYS A 209 21.30 -4.01 12.60
C LYS A 209 22.13 -3.72 11.35
N ALA A 210 21.63 -2.87 10.45
CA ALA A 210 22.21 -2.63 9.13
C ALA A 210 22.41 -3.94 8.36
N ALA A 211 21.48 -4.89 8.56
CA ALA A 211 21.56 -6.23 8.02
C ALA A 211 20.16 -6.73 7.65
N TRP A 212 20.02 -7.20 6.42
CA TRP A 212 18.78 -7.78 5.93
C TRP A 212 18.50 -9.13 6.61
N LYS A 213 17.35 -9.23 7.26
CA LYS A 213 16.75 -10.47 7.72
C LYS A 213 15.70 -10.90 6.70
N GLU A 214 15.87 -12.08 6.11
CA GLU A 214 14.88 -12.65 5.20
C GLU A 214 13.54 -12.84 5.92
N CYS A 215 12.48 -12.33 5.32
CA CYS A 215 11.10 -12.54 5.75
C CYS A 215 10.53 -13.79 5.07
N PHE A 216 10.58 -13.83 3.74
CA PHE A 216 10.24 -15.00 2.94
C PHE A 216 10.87 -14.95 1.55
N GLN A 217 10.92 -16.10 0.89
CA GLN A 217 11.33 -16.27 -0.50
C GLN A 217 10.37 -17.19 -1.25
N VAL A 218 9.98 -16.80 -2.47
CA VAL A 218 9.09 -17.59 -3.34
C VAL A 218 9.69 -17.68 -4.75
N LYS A 219 9.83 -18.92 -5.24
CA LYS A 219 10.35 -19.20 -6.58
C LYS A 219 9.22 -19.37 -7.60
N GLY A 220 9.54 -19.20 -8.88
CA GLY A 220 8.59 -19.39 -9.97
C GLY A 220 7.54 -18.28 -10.03
N VAL A 221 7.91 -17.07 -9.59
CA VAL A 221 7.10 -15.85 -9.72
C VAL A 221 7.41 -15.22 -11.08
N LYS A 222 6.38 -14.94 -11.87
CA LYS A 222 6.48 -14.30 -13.18
C LYS A 222 5.84 -12.92 -13.10
N LEU A 223 6.65 -11.87 -13.22
CA LEU A 223 6.20 -10.48 -13.25
C LEU A 223 6.52 -9.82 -14.59
N PRO A 224 5.55 -9.13 -15.22
CA PRO A 224 5.77 -8.44 -16.48
C PRO A 224 6.72 -7.25 -16.30
N THR A 225 7.49 -6.91 -17.32
CA THR A 225 8.16 -5.60 -17.38
C THR A 225 7.17 -4.52 -17.82
N GLY A 226 7.49 -3.26 -17.54
CA GLY A 226 6.70 -2.10 -17.94
C GLY A 226 5.60 -1.71 -16.96
N TYR A 227 5.61 -2.26 -15.73
CA TYR A 227 4.69 -1.89 -14.66
C TYR A 227 5.29 -0.76 -13.79
N TYR A 228 4.47 -0.22 -12.89
CA TYR A 228 4.80 0.94 -12.07
C TYR A 228 5.03 0.52 -10.62
N ILE A 229 5.93 1.22 -9.95
CA ILE A 229 6.14 1.09 -8.51
C ILE A 229 5.33 2.16 -7.76
N GLY A 230 4.85 1.81 -6.58
CA GLY A 230 4.11 2.74 -5.74
C GLY A 230 4.02 2.29 -4.30
N ALA A 231 3.44 3.15 -3.46
CA ALA A 231 3.06 2.82 -2.11
C ALA A 231 1.71 3.47 -1.78
N SER A 232 0.84 2.78 -1.06
CA SER A 232 -0.44 3.32 -0.60
C SER A 232 -0.76 2.87 0.80
N ALA A 233 -1.55 3.65 1.54
CA ALA A 233 -1.97 3.33 2.90
C ALA A 233 -3.39 3.79 3.15
N THR A 234 -4.08 3.10 4.06
CA THR A 234 -5.40 3.50 4.58
C THR A 234 -5.47 3.39 6.09
N THR A 235 -6.42 4.13 6.64
CA THR A 235 -6.88 3.98 8.01
C THR A 235 -8.40 3.79 8.01
N GLY A 236 -8.89 2.81 8.77
CA GLY A 236 -10.30 2.56 8.97
C GLY A 236 -10.84 3.27 10.22
N ASP A 237 -11.50 2.50 11.08
CA ASP A 237 -11.86 2.92 12.45
C ASP A 237 -10.63 3.03 13.36
N LEU A 238 -9.55 2.33 13.01
CA LEU A 238 -8.24 2.44 13.63
C LEU A 238 -7.32 3.27 12.73
N SER A 239 -6.26 3.80 13.33
CA SER A 239 -5.34 4.67 12.61
C SER A 239 -3.89 4.50 13.04
N ASP A 240 -3.01 4.77 12.08
CA ASP A 240 -1.58 5.00 12.24
C ASP A 240 -1.14 6.02 11.18
N SER A 241 -0.03 6.70 11.48
CA SER A 241 0.72 7.44 10.48
C SER A 241 1.63 6.51 9.69
N HIS A 242 1.53 6.57 8.37
CA HIS A 242 2.34 5.77 7.44
C HIS A 242 3.28 6.70 6.66
N ASP A 243 4.55 6.74 7.07
CA ASP A 243 5.55 7.64 6.50
C ASP A 243 6.54 6.86 5.62
N ILE A 244 6.85 7.41 4.43
CA ILE A 244 7.88 6.95 3.50
C ILE A 244 9.02 7.97 3.49
N MET A 245 10.21 7.52 3.89
CA MET A 245 11.42 8.36 3.98
C MET A 245 12.22 8.27 2.69
N SER A 246 12.28 7.08 2.08
CA SER A 246 12.85 6.93 0.74
C SER A 246 12.41 5.65 0.07
N VAL A 247 12.32 5.69 -1.25
CA VAL A 247 12.28 4.52 -2.12
C VAL A 247 13.57 4.51 -2.93
N ARG A 248 14.32 3.43 -2.91
CA ARG A 248 15.52 3.25 -3.73
C ARG A 248 15.30 2.05 -4.63
N PHE A 249 15.45 2.27 -5.92
CA PHE A 249 15.35 1.20 -6.91
C PHE A 249 16.73 0.88 -7.45
N PHE A 250 17.11 -0.39 -7.39
CA PHE A 250 18.35 -0.90 -7.98
C PHE A 250 18.00 -1.84 -9.13
N GLU A 251 18.60 -1.60 -10.29
CA GLU A 251 18.65 -2.60 -11.35
C GLU A 251 19.80 -3.56 -11.03
N LEU A 252 19.51 -4.86 -11.07
CA LEU A 252 20.45 -5.91 -10.72
C LEU A 252 21.13 -6.43 -11.99
N ASP A 253 22.44 -6.26 -12.08
CA ASP A 253 23.26 -6.83 -13.15
C ASP A 253 23.71 -8.23 -12.73
N LEU A 254 23.12 -9.24 -13.36
CA LEU A 254 23.34 -10.65 -13.03
C LEU A 254 24.24 -11.28 -14.08
N ASP A 255 25.38 -11.83 -13.63
CA ASP A 255 26.24 -12.62 -14.50
C ASP A 255 25.47 -13.86 -15.02
N ASN A 256 25.60 -14.12 -16.32
CA ASN A 256 24.95 -15.24 -17.01
C ASN A 256 23.42 -15.28 -16.88
N ASP A 257 22.75 -14.13 -17.01
CA ASP A 257 21.30 -14.11 -17.18
C ASP A 257 20.92 -14.57 -18.60
N GLU A 258 20.79 -15.88 -18.80
CA GLU A 258 20.47 -16.52 -20.09
C GLU A 258 19.17 -15.98 -20.72
N ASP A 259 18.26 -15.51 -19.87
CA ASP A 259 16.95 -15.03 -20.25
C ASP A 259 16.87 -13.49 -20.28
N ALA A 260 18.00 -12.77 -20.20
CA ALA A 260 18.02 -11.30 -20.18
C ALA A 260 17.34 -10.67 -21.42
N ALA A 261 17.29 -11.40 -22.54
CA ALA A 261 16.65 -10.97 -23.78
C ALA A 261 15.15 -11.34 -23.89
N GLU A 262 14.57 -12.04 -22.90
CA GLU A 262 13.15 -12.42 -22.89
C GLU A 262 12.27 -11.15 -22.81
N ASP A 263 11.38 -10.96 -23.79
CA ASP A 263 10.38 -9.90 -23.73
C ASP A 263 9.28 -10.27 -22.73
N ARG A 264 9.31 -9.61 -21.56
CA ARG A 264 8.34 -9.80 -20.48
C ARG A 264 7.22 -8.77 -20.48
N SER A 265 7.14 -7.86 -21.45
CA SER A 265 6.15 -6.79 -21.45
C SER A 265 4.70 -7.29 -21.57
N LYS A 266 4.51 -8.54 -22.00
CA LYS A 266 3.19 -9.14 -22.29
C LYS A 266 2.87 -10.39 -21.47
N ILE A 267 3.73 -10.80 -20.55
CA ILE A 267 3.40 -11.95 -19.69
C ILE A 267 2.29 -11.57 -18.72
N ILE A 268 1.60 -12.57 -18.18
CA ILE A 268 0.56 -12.36 -17.16
C ILE A 268 1.19 -12.62 -15.79
N PRO A 269 0.99 -11.74 -14.79
CA PRO A 269 1.49 -11.98 -13.44
C PRO A 269 1.01 -13.34 -12.91
N SER A 270 1.93 -14.16 -12.42
CA SER A 270 1.61 -15.48 -11.88
C SER A 270 2.68 -15.98 -10.92
N ALA A 271 2.33 -16.97 -10.10
CA ALA A 271 3.27 -17.67 -9.25
C ALA A 271 2.99 -19.18 -9.32
N SER A 272 4.05 -19.97 -9.21
CA SER A 272 3.97 -21.45 -9.26
C SER A 272 3.51 -22.06 -7.93
N TYR A 273 3.68 -21.32 -6.84
CA TYR A 273 3.34 -21.76 -5.49
C TYR A 273 2.53 -20.67 -4.82
N PHE A 274 1.46 -21.05 -4.14
CA PHE A 274 0.71 -20.22 -3.21
C PHE A 274 0.69 -20.92 -1.87
N GLU A 275 0.64 -20.15 -0.78
CA GLU A 275 0.42 -20.74 0.53
C GLU A 275 -0.93 -21.48 0.52
N ALA A 276 -0.98 -22.68 1.10
CA ALA A 276 -2.20 -23.47 1.06
C ALA A 276 -3.35 -22.68 1.72
N PRO A 277 -4.54 -22.60 1.07
CA PRO A 277 -5.70 -21.97 1.68
C PRO A 277 -5.94 -22.60 3.05
N ARG A 278 -5.98 -21.77 4.08
CA ARG A 278 -6.14 -22.25 5.44
C ARG A 278 -7.61 -22.61 5.67
N GLU A 279 -7.84 -23.75 6.34
CA GLU A 279 -9.20 -24.17 6.69
C GLU A 279 -9.87 -23.11 7.57
N HIS A 280 -11.12 -22.80 7.24
CA HIS A 280 -11.89 -21.77 7.90
C HIS A 280 -12.59 -22.31 9.14
N ILE A 281 -12.52 -21.56 10.24
CA ILE A 281 -13.48 -21.63 11.34
C ILE A 281 -14.27 -20.33 11.28
N ASP A 282 -15.56 -20.42 10.98
CA ASP A 282 -16.46 -19.27 11.03
C ASP A 282 -16.41 -18.66 12.44
N ASP A 283 -16.20 -17.34 12.52
CA ASP A 283 -16.35 -16.64 13.78
C ASP A 283 -17.77 -16.89 14.31
N PRO A 284 -17.94 -17.22 15.61
CA PRO A 284 -19.27 -17.33 16.17
C PRO A 284 -19.97 -15.99 15.98
N LYS A 285 -21.07 -15.99 15.21
CA LYS A 285 -21.91 -14.80 15.00
C LYS A 285 -22.08 -14.08 16.33
N PRO A 286 -21.84 -12.75 16.42
CA PRO A 286 -22.03 -12.03 17.66
C PRO A 286 -23.46 -12.31 18.13
N GLY A 287 -23.56 -13.03 19.25
CA GLY A 287 -24.85 -13.37 19.82
C GLY A 287 -25.59 -12.06 20.05
N MET A 288 -26.76 -11.90 19.41
CA MET A 288 -27.71 -10.87 19.80
C MET A 288 -27.87 -11.00 21.31
N SER A 289 -27.34 -10.03 22.04
CA SER A 289 -27.56 -9.97 23.47
C SER A 289 -29.07 -9.85 23.66
N GLU A 290 -29.69 -10.93 24.13
CA GLU A 290 -31.00 -10.83 24.76
C GLU A 290 -30.81 -9.92 25.97
N GLN A 291 -31.00 -8.61 25.77
CA GLN A 291 -31.21 -7.68 26.85
C GLN A 291 -32.46 -8.14 27.59
N LYS A 292 -32.27 -8.96 28.63
CA LYS A 292 -33.27 -9.15 29.67
C LYS A 292 -33.52 -7.79 30.29
N ILE A 293 -34.61 -7.15 29.87
CA ILE A 293 -35.21 -6.02 30.57
C ILE A 293 -35.58 -6.54 31.96
N LYS A 294 -34.70 -6.32 32.93
CA LYS A 294 -34.97 -6.58 34.33
C LYS A 294 -35.83 -5.42 34.83
N ILE A 295 -37.15 -5.59 34.78
CA ILE A 295 -38.09 -4.67 35.42
C ILE A 295 -37.77 -4.72 36.92
N LEU A 296 -37.13 -3.67 37.43
CA LEU A 296 -36.94 -3.47 38.86
C LEU A 296 -38.30 -3.15 39.47
N SER A 297 -38.83 -4.11 40.22
CA SER A 297 -39.94 -3.94 41.13
C SER A 297 -39.65 -2.80 42.10
N VAL A 298 -40.59 -1.86 42.17
CA VAL A 298 -40.60 -0.72 43.09
C VAL A 298 -40.86 -1.25 44.49
N ASP A 299 -39.82 -1.56 45.26
CA ASP A 299 -39.90 -1.70 46.71
C ASP A 299 -38.49 -1.61 47.30
N ASN A 300 -38.12 -0.39 47.72
CA ASN A 300 -37.16 -0.03 48.79
C ASN A 300 -36.42 1.29 48.49
N ILE A 301 -37.13 2.41 48.61
CA ILE A 301 -36.51 3.73 48.79
C ILE A 301 -36.66 4.11 50.26
N ARG A 302 -35.54 4.21 50.98
CA ARG A 302 -35.50 4.86 52.31
C ARG A 302 -35.58 6.38 52.12
N PRO A 303 -36.34 7.11 52.96
CA PRO A 303 -36.49 8.56 52.81
C PRO A 303 -35.25 9.34 53.28
N LEU A 304 -34.91 10.41 52.56
CA LEU A 304 -33.90 11.41 52.94
C LEU A 304 -34.47 12.43 53.96
N PRO A 305 -33.62 13.03 54.81
CA PRO A 305 -34.06 13.91 55.90
C PRO A 305 -34.53 15.29 55.42
N LYS A 306 -35.52 15.85 56.14
CA LYS A 306 -36.14 17.15 55.90
C LYS A 306 -35.21 18.30 56.31
N VAL A 307 -35.05 19.31 55.45
CA VAL A 307 -34.46 20.62 55.80
C VAL A 307 -35.49 21.72 55.58
N ALA A 308 -35.61 22.62 56.57
CA ALA A 308 -36.62 23.68 56.69
C ALA A 308 -36.32 24.93 55.82
N PRO A 309 -37.31 25.81 55.57
CA PRO A 309 -37.20 26.84 54.54
C PRO A 309 -36.58 28.14 55.06
N ARG A 310 -35.78 28.80 54.23
CA ARG A 310 -35.32 30.19 54.43
C ARG A 310 -35.86 31.07 53.31
N LYS A 311 -36.64 32.10 53.68
CA LYS A 311 -37.11 33.16 52.77
C LYS A 311 -36.02 34.20 52.58
N THR A 312 -35.83 34.67 51.36
CA THR A 312 -35.32 36.03 51.08
C THR A 312 -35.85 36.53 49.74
N ASN A 313 -36.35 37.78 49.76
CA ASN A 313 -36.70 38.60 48.61
C ASN A 313 -35.43 39.05 47.89
N GLU A 314 -35.41 39.08 46.56
CA GLU A 314 -34.85 40.22 45.82
C GLU A 314 -35.28 40.25 44.35
N LYS A 315 -35.61 41.47 43.91
CA LYS A 315 -36.03 41.85 42.56
C LYS A 315 -34.86 41.69 41.59
N PHE A 316 -35.12 41.12 40.41
CA PHE A 316 -34.34 41.45 39.22
C PHE A 316 -35.23 42.03 38.12
N ARG A 317 -34.74 43.16 37.63
CA ARG A 317 -35.35 44.14 36.73
C ARG A 317 -35.05 43.72 35.29
N LEU A 318 -36.08 43.80 34.44
CA LEU A 318 -35.96 43.60 32.98
C LEU A 318 -34.96 44.59 32.38
N ASP A 319 -34.18 44.11 31.41
CA ASP A 319 -33.84 44.92 30.25
C ASP A 319 -34.23 44.21 28.95
N LYS A 320 -34.75 45.03 28.02
CA LYS A 320 -35.40 44.70 26.76
C LYS A 320 -34.41 44.88 25.62
N SER A 321 -34.40 43.94 24.67
CA SER A 321 -34.14 44.16 23.23
C SER A 321 -34.58 42.87 22.51
N ARG A 322 -35.80 42.77 21.95
CA ARG A 322 -36.16 43.05 20.52
C ARG A 322 -34.99 42.76 19.57
N MET A 323 -35.11 41.86 18.59
CA MET A 323 -36.13 41.84 17.53
C MET A 323 -36.35 40.45 16.89
N TYR A 324 -37.64 40.14 16.68
CA TYR A 324 -38.33 39.53 15.51
C TYR A 324 -37.75 38.28 14.81
N THR A 325 -38.53 37.30 14.35
CA THR A 325 -39.90 36.76 14.57
C THR A 325 -39.94 35.50 13.70
N SER A 326 -40.39 34.38 14.25
CA SER A 326 -40.95 33.28 13.49
C SER A 326 -42.42 33.54 13.15
N ILE A 327 -42.92 33.02 12.03
CA ILE A 327 -44.08 32.11 11.91
C ILE A 327 -44.61 32.09 10.44
N PRO A 328 -44.99 30.90 9.90
CA PRO A 328 -45.49 30.68 8.54
C PRO A 328 -47.04 30.62 8.46
N GLU A 329 -47.67 30.76 7.27
CA GLU A 329 -48.96 30.10 6.99
C GLU A 329 -49.37 29.98 5.48
N LYS A 330 -49.75 28.74 5.14
CA LYS A 330 -50.71 28.10 4.21
C LYS A 330 -51.44 28.79 3.03
N GLU A 331 -51.62 27.90 2.02
CA GLU A 331 -52.79 27.60 1.14
C GLU A 331 -53.32 28.65 0.14
N ARG A 332 -53.44 28.27 -1.15
CA ARG A 332 -54.68 27.68 -1.74
C ARG A 332 -54.70 27.73 -3.30
N ILE A 333 -54.87 26.55 -3.92
CA ILE A 333 -55.67 26.14 -5.13
C ILE A 333 -55.60 26.96 -6.44
N GLY A 334 -55.39 26.25 -7.57
CA GLY A 334 -55.89 26.68 -8.90
C GLY A 334 -55.39 25.86 -10.10
N ASN A 335 -56.23 24.96 -10.62
CA ASN A 335 -56.09 24.21 -11.88
C ASN A 335 -55.99 25.08 -13.15
N ASN A 336 -55.24 24.63 -14.17
CA ASN A 336 -55.68 24.39 -15.57
C ASN A 336 -54.47 24.08 -16.45
N GLU A 337 -54.33 22.84 -16.94
CA GLU A 337 -54.74 22.36 -18.28
C GLU A 337 -53.88 22.84 -19.47
N LYS A 338 -53.24 21.83 -20.09
CA LYS A 338 -53.07 21.60 -21.54
C LYS A 338 -52.31 22.62 -22.39
N THR A 339 -51.12 22.20 -22.86
CA THR A 339 -50.93 21.92 -24.30
C THR A 339 -49.76 20.96 -24.54
N LYS A 340 -50.03 19.91 -25.32
CA LYS A 340 -49.07 19.03 -26.00
C LYS A 340 -48.52 19.73 -27.25
N ASN A 341 -47.32 19.33 -27.70
CA ASN A 341 -46.89 19.01 -29.10
C ASN A 341 -45.34 18.95 -29.08
N TYR A 342 -44.64 17.81 -29.23
CA TYR A 342 -44.43 16.91 -30.38
C TYR A 342 -44.01 17.57 -31.71
N ALA A 343 -42.72 17.40 -32.06
CA ALA A 343 -42.10 17.20 -33.39
C ALA A 343 -40.57 17.22 -33.16
N THR A 344 -39.72 16.20 -33.33
CA THR A 344 -39.39 15.29 -34.46
C THR A 344 -39.14 15.97 -35.81
N HIS A 345 -37.87 15.99 -36.23
CA HIS A 345 -37.35 15.95 -37.61
C HIS A 345 -35.83 15.63 -37.49
N GLN A 346 -35.30 14.43 -37.75
CA GLN A 346 -35.13 13.68 -39.01
C GLN A 346 -34.62 14.53 -40.19
N GLY A 347 -33.44 14.15 -40.70
CA GLY A 347 -32.73 14.79 -41.80
C GLY A 347 -32.97 14.18 -43.19
N THR A 348 -32.19 14.70 -44.14
CA THR A 348 -31.96 14.27 -45.54
C THR A 348 -30.70 15.03 -46.00
N HIS A 349 -29.57 14.36 -46.33
CA HIS A 349 -29.14 13.90 -47.67
C HIS A 349 -29.34 14.94 -48.79
N ASP A 350 -28.27 15.52 -49.38
CA ASP A 350 -27.62 14.99 -50.60
C ASP A 350 -26.40 15.79 -51.15
N GLN A 351 -25.45 15.01 -51.69
CA GLN A 351 -24.55 15.20 -52.86
C GLN A 351 -23.37 16.22 -52.97
N GLN A 352 -22.16 15.64 -52.87
CA GLN A 352 -21.03 15.57 -53.84
C GLN A 352 -20.67 16.75 -54.79
N GLN A 353 -19.41 17.21 -54.68
CA GLN A 353 -18.43 17.41 -55.78
C GLN A 353 -17.00 17.58 -55.18
N VAL A 354 -16.13 16.57 -55.23
CA VAL A 354 -15.01 16.36 -56.18
C VAL A 354 -14.07 17.57 -56.35
N ILE A 355 -12.88 17.52 -55.74
CA ILE A 355 -11.64 18.09 -56.30
C ILE A 355 -10.49 17.09 -56.15
N LEU A 356 -9.84 16.82 -57.28
CA LEU A 356 -8.78 15.85 -57.55
C LEU A 356 -7.43 16.14 -56.86
N CYS A 357 -6.69 15.05 -56.60
CA CYS A 357 -5.25 15.01 -56.41
C CYS A 357 -4.45 15.59 -57.59
N ARG A 358 -3.29 16.19 -57.30
CA ARG A 358 -2.10 16.12 -58.16
C ARG A 358 -0.87 15.66 -57.36
N THR A 359 -0.20 14.71 -57.98
CA THR A 359 1.00 13.95 -57.64
C THR A 359 2.31 14.74 -57.77
N SER A 360 3.33 14.42 -56.96
CA SER A 360 4.69 14.14 -57.48
C SER A 360 5.64 13.49 -56.45
N LYS A 361 5.90 12.20 -56.69
CA LYS A 361 7.19 11.46 -56.73
C LYS A 361 8.27 11.64 -55.63
N ALA A 362 8.46 10.52 -54.93
CA ALA A 362 9.68 9.82 -54.52
C ALA A 362 11.06 10.30 -55.01
N SER A 363 12.04 10.28 -54.08
CA SER A 363 13.39 9.71 -54.33
C SER A 363 14.12 9.40 -53.01
N SER A 364 14.63 8.18 -52.91
CA SER A 364 15.71 7.68 -52.03
C SER A 364 16.59 6.76 -52.91
N PRO A 365 17.75 6.26 -52.48
CA PRO A 365 19.01 6.93 -52.12
C PRO A 365 20.13 6.54 -53.12
N ARG A 366 21.34 7.10 -53.00
CA ARG A 366 22.53 6.47 -53.59
C ARG A 366 23.78 6.69 -52.76
N SER A 367 24.35 5.57 -52.31
CA SER A 367 25.74 5.41 -51.93
C SER A 367 26.62 5.31 -53.18
N SER A 368 27.82 5.88 -53.11
CA SER A 368 28.98 5.46 -53.89
C SER A 368 30.23 5.87 -53.15
N GLY A 369 31.01 4.89 -52.70
CA GLY A 369 32.37 5.10 -52.22
C GLY A 369 33.34 5.37 -53.37
N LYS A 370 34.45 6.05 -53.03
CA LYS A 370 35.84 5.82 -53.46
C LYS A 370 36.69 7.06 -53.15
N ARG A 371 37.51 7.01 -52.10
CA ARG A 371 38.97 6.85 -52.16
C ARG A 371 39.54 6.89 -50.75
#